data_AF-A0A4R6DBM1-F1
#
_entry.id   AF-A0A4R6DBM1-F1
#
_cell.length_a   1.000
_cell.length_b   1.000
_cell.length_c   1.000
_cell.angle_alpha   90.00
_cell.angle_beta   90.00
_cell.angle_gamma   90.00
#
_symmetry.space_group_name_H-M   'P 1'
#
loop_
_entity.id
_entity.type
_entity.pdbx_description
1 polymer ?
#
loop_
_entity_poly.entity_id
_entity_poly.type
_entity_poly.pdbx_seq_one_letter_code
_entity_poly.pdbx_strand_id
1 'polypeptide(L)'
;MTLSGEDLTRASGSLRAYSVAGHDDDRDEAHSILTDLILDATAQGDQEAFEALNEARLLLSQGHSQANDADNMLEALAQTRRE
;
A
#
# COMPACT_ATOMS: atom_id res chain seq x y z
N MET A 1 10.05 4.53 15.71
CA MET A 1 9.60 3.28 15.06
C MET A 1 9.19 3.69 13.67
N THR A 2 9.68 2.98 12.66
CA THR A 2 9.48 3.27 11.23
C THR A 2 8.43 2.29 10.72
N LEU A 3 7.59 2.67 9.74
CA LEU A 3 6.72 1.71 9.05
C LEU A 3 7.48 0.42 8.67
N SER A 4 6.82 -0.71 8.86
CA SER A 4 7.37 -2.03 8.57
C SER A 4 7.67 -2.16 7.07
N GLY A 5 8.95 -2.25 6.72
CA GLY A 5 9.39 -2.45 5.34
C GLY A 5 8.94 -3.80 4.77
N GLU A 6 8.71 -4.79 5.63
CA GLU A 6 8.15 -6.09 5.24
C GLU A 6 6.69 -5.93 4.81
N ASP A 7 5.88 -5.18 5.57
CA ASP A 7 4.46 -4.96 5.25
C ASP A 7 4.30 -4.09 4.00
N LEU A 8 5.16 -3.08 3.79
CA LEU A 8 5.21 -2.33 2.53
C LEU A 8 5.50 -3.24 1.32
N THR A 9 6.46 -4.16 1.47
CA THR A 9 6.82 -5.12 0.42
C THR A 9 5.67 -6.11 0.16
N ARG A 10 4.98 -6.56 1.21
CA ARG A 10 3.83 -7.47 1.11
C ARG A 10 2.62 -6.80 0.46
N ALA A 11 2.33 -5.55 0.81
CA ALA A 11 1.27 -4.75 0.19
C ALA A 11 1.53 -4.57 -1.31
N SER A 12 2.76 -4.17 -1.67
CA SER A 12 3.21 -4.04 -3.07
C SER A 12 3.07 -5.36 -3.84
N GLY A 13 3.51 -6.48 -3.27
CA GLY A 13 3.34 -7.80 -3.89
C GLY A 13 1.87 -8.17 -4.16
N SER A 14 0.99 -7.89 -3.21
CA SER A 14 -0.45 -8.17 -3.32
C SER A 14 -1.13 -7.26 -4.36
N LEU A 15 -0.76 -5.98 -4.39
CA LEU A 15 -1.23 -5.03 -5.41
C LEU A 15 -0.79 -5.41 -6.81
N ARG A 16 0.44 -5.87 -6.97
CA ARG A 16 0.97 -6.34 -8.26
C ARG A 16 0.28 -7.64 -8.70
N ALA A 17 0.08 -8.58 -7.78
CA ALA A 17 -0.67 -9.80 -8.05
C ALA A 17 -2.11 -9.48 -8.48
N TYR A 18 -2.79 -8.61 -7.73
CA TYR A 18 -4.10 -8.12 -8.10
C TYR A 18 -4.04 -7.45 -9.46
N SER A 19 -3.13 -6.49 -9.71
CA SER A 19 -2.96 -5.77 -10.98
C SER A 19 -2.69 -6.67 -12.20
N VAL A 20 -2.21 -7.90 -12.03
CA VAL A 20 -1.97 -8.83 -13.13
C VAL A 20 -3.14 -9.80 -13.31
N ALA A 21 -3.63 -10.38 -12.21
CA ALA A 21 -4.59 -11.49 -12.25
C ALA A 21 -6.05 -11.04 -12.03
N GLY A 22 -6.27 -9.92 -11.34
CA GLY A 22 -7.59 -9.39 -11.02
C GLY A 22 -8.36 -10.22 -10.00
N HIS A 23 -7.68 -11.08 -9.23
CA HIS A 23 -8.34 -11.90 -8.22
C HIS A 23 -8.73 -11.07 -6.99
N ASP A 24 -9.97 -11.22 -6.54
CA ASP A 24 -10.47 -10.48 -5.38
C ASP A 24 -9.70 -10.79 -4.09
N ASP A 25 -9.16 -12.02 -3.94
CA ASP A 25 -8.35 -12.40 -2.77
C ASP A 25 -7.08 -11.52 -2.65
N ASP A 26 -6.40 -11.24 -3.77
CA ASP A 26 -5.21 -10.39 -3.81
C ASP A 26 -5.57 -8.93 -3.47
N ARG A 27 -6.75 -8.47 -3.92
CA ARG A 27 -7.28 -7.14 -3.58
C ARG A 27 -7.56 -7.01 -2.09
N ASP A 28 -8.23 -8.00 -1.52
CA ASP A 28 -8.65 -8.00 -0.14
C ASP A 28 -7.44 -8.11 0.80
N GLU A 29 -6.43 -8.90 0.43
CA GLU A 29 -5.13 -8.93 1.13
C GLU A 29 -4.42 -7.57 1.08
N ALA A 30 -4.33 -6.94 -0.10
CA ALA A 30 -3.75 -5.61 -0.24
C ALA A 30 -4.49 -4.57 0.61
N HIS A 31 -5.83 -4.59 0.64
CA HIS A 31 -6.63 -3.70 1.50
C HIS A 31 -6.37 -3.91 2.99
N SER A 32 -6.20 -5.16 3.44
CA SER A 32 -5.91 -5.47 4.83
C SER A 32 -4.56 -4.88 5.24
N ILE A 33 -3.51 -5.17 4.47
CA ILE A 33 -2.15 -4.72 4.80
C ILE A 33 -2.06 -3.20 4.75
N LEU A 34 -2.68 -2.55 3.75
CA LEU A 34 -2.76 -1.10 3.68
C LEU A 34 -3.45 -0.49 4.90
N THR A 35 -4.48 -1.15 5.43
CA THR A 35 -5.17 -0.68 6.64
C THR A 35 -4.26 -0.74 7.85
N ASP A 36 -3.51 -1.83 8.02
CA ASP A 36 -2.54 -1.97 9.12
C ASP A 36 -1.42 -0.92 9.02
N LEU A 37 -0.87 -0.71 7.82
CA LEU A 37 0.13 0.33 7.56
C LEU A 37 -0.40 1.75 7.86
N ILE A 38 -1.66 2.05 7.54
CA ILE A 38 -2.30 3.34 7.85
C ILE A 38 -2.43 3.54 9.36
N LEU A 39 -2.83 2.49 10.09
CA LEU A 39 -2.92 2.54 11.55
C LEU A 39 -1.55 2.79 12.17
N ASP A 40 -0.51 2.12 11.68
CA ASP A 40 0.87 2.31 12.13
C ASP A 40 1.38 3.72 11.82
N ALA A 41 1.15 4.24 10.61
CA ALA A 41 1.52 5.60 10.24
C ALA A 41 0.83 6.64 11.14
N THR A 42 -0.45 6.43 11.43
CA THR A 42 -1.24 7.28 12.34
C THR A 42 -0.66 7.26 13.76
N ALA A 43 -0.35 6.06 14.29
CA ALA A 43 0.22 5.90 15.61
C ALA A 43 1.62 6.53 15.74
N GLN A 44 2.37 6.58 14.63
CA GLN A 44 3.69 7.20 14.56
C GLN A 44 3.64 8.72 14.35
N GLY A 45 2.46 9.29 14.05
CA GLY A 45 2.33 10.70 13.66
C GLY A 45 2.94 11.01 12.29
N ASP A 46 3.08 9.99 11.44
CA ASP A 46 3.71 10.06 10.13
C ASP A 46 2.67 10.43 9.07
N GLN A 47 2.41 11.74 8.95
CA GLN A 47 1.34 12.25 8.11
C GLN A 47 1.60 12.02 6.60
N GLU A 48 2.85 12.07 6.16
CA GLU A 48 3.21 11.83 4.77
C GLU A 48 2.90 10.38 4.35
N ALA A 49 3.28 9.38 5.16
CA ALA A 49 2.86 8.00 4.89
C ALA A 49 1.35 7.84 4.95
N PHE A 50 0.72 8.43 5.97
CA PHE A 50 -0.72 8.31 6.15
C PHE A 50 -1.48 8.76 4.89
N GLU A 51 -1.10 9.92 4.33
CA GLU A 51 -1.72 10.45 3.11
C GLU A 51 -1.45 9.55 1.91
N ALA A 52 -0.19 9.16 1.68
CA ALA A 52 0.20 8.28 0.57
C ALA A 52 -0.51 6.91 0.62
N LEU A 53 -0.58 6.29 1.80
CA LEU A 53 -1.22 4.98 2.00
C LEU A 53 -2.75 5.07 1.83
N ASN A 54 -3.38 6.16 2.27
CA ASN A 54 -4.81 6.38 2.04
C ASN A 54 -5.12 6.57 0.54
N GLU A 55 -4.27 7.28 -0.18
CA GLU A 55 -4.40 7.45 -1.62
C GLU A 55 -4.22 6.11 -2.36
N ALA A 56 -3.20 5.33 -2.02
CA ALA A 56 -3.01 3.98 -2.55
C ALA A 56 -4.24 3.09 -2.29
N ARG A 57 -4.83 3.17 -1.09
CA ARG A 57 -6.06 2.42 -0.75
C ARG A 57 -7.28 2.90 -1.55
N LEU A 58 -7.38 4.21 -1.81
CA LEU A 58 -8.44 4.78 -2.65
C LEU A 58 -8.30 4.31 -4.10
N LEU A 59 -7.09 4.31 -4.66
CA LEU A 59 -6.82 3.82 -6.01
C LEU A 59 -7.19 2.34 -6.13
N LEU A 60 -6.79 1.50 -5.18
CA LEU A 60 -7.14 0.08 -5.16
C LEU A 60 -8.67 -0.13 -5.21
N SER A 61 -9.44 0.71 -4.51
CA SER A 61 -10.91 0.62 -4.48
C SER A 61 -11.58 0.99 -5.82
N GLN A 62 -10.88 1.69 -6.71
CA GLN A 62 -11.40 2.06 -8.03
C GLN A 62 -11.32 0.90 -9.04
N GLY A 63 -10.45 -0.09 -8.78
CA GLY A 63 -10.41 -1.32 -9.52
C GLY A 63 -9.01 -1.73 -10.00
N HIS A 64 -9.01 -2.79 -10.79
CA HIS A 64 -7.82 -3.52 -11.22
C HIS A 64 -6.78 -2.68 -11.96
N SER A 65 -7.21 -1.77 -12.84
CA SER A 65 -6.30 -0.92 -13.62
C SER A 65 -5.54 0.11 -12.78
N GLN A 66 -6.05 0.45 -11.60
CA GLN A 66 -5.47 1.44 -10.68
C GLN A 66 -4.57 0.79 -9.61
N ALA A 67 -4.54 -0.55 -9.55
CA ALA A 67 -3.71 -1.28 -8.59
C ALA A 67 -2.21 -1.11 -8.85
N ASN A 68 -1.80 -0.97 -10.12
CA ASN A 68 -0.42 -0.68 -10.47
C ASN A 68 0.02 0.72 -10.02
N ASP A 69 -0.89 1.70 -10.07
CA ASP A 69 -0.59 3.06 -9.59
C ASP A 69 -0.44 3.08 -8.07
N ALA A 70 -1.30 2.35 -7.35
CA ALA A 70 -1.13 2.11 -5.91
C ALA A 70 0.21 1.43 -5.60
N ASP A 71 0.65 0.44 -6.38
CA ASP A 71 1.96 -0.23 -6.23
C ASP A 71 3.12 0.77 -6.38
N ASN A 72 3.11 1.58 -7.43
CA ASN A 72 4.14 2.60 -7.67
C ASN A 72 4.24 3.61 -6.51
N MET A 73 3.11 3.98 -5.89
CA MET A 73 3.11 4.86 -4.72
C MET A 73 3.78 4.22 -3.50
N LEU A 74 3.54 2.92 -3.26
CA LEU A 74 4.19 2.18 -2.18
C LEU A 74 5.68 2.02 -2.43
N GLU A 75 6.10 1.76 -3.67
CA GLU A 75 7.52 1.70 -4.02
C GLU A 75 8.21 3.05 -3.78
N ALA A 76 7.58 4.16 -4.18
CA ALA A 76 8.10 5.50 -3.93
C ALA A 76 8.22 5.80 -2.43
N LEU A 77 7.16 5.51 -1.64
CA LEU A 77 7.17 5.67 -0.19
C LEU A 77 8.25 4.83 0.49
N ALA A 78 8.44 3.59 0.03
CA ALA A 78 9.48 2.70 0.53
C ALA A 78 10.88 3.20 0.18
N GLN A 79 11.06 3.82 -0.98
CA GLN A 79 12.34 4.41 -1.39
C GLN A 79 12.69 5.64 -0.55
N THR A 80 11.75 6.58 -0.35
CA THR A 80 11.95 7.75 0.51
C THR A 80 12.35 7.38 1.94
N ARG A 81 11.88 6.24 2.46
CA ARG A 81 12.21 5.76 3.81
C ARG A 81 13.54 5.02 3.94
N ARG A 82 14.19 4.69 2.83
CA ARG A 82 15.52 4.03 2.81
C ARG A 82 16.66 5.04 2.74
N GLU A 83 16.39 6.26 2.29
CA GLU A 83 17.33 7.39 2.19
C GLU A 83 17.43 8.16 3.51
#